data_AF-A0A5R8NEL1-F1
#
_entry.id   AF-A0A5R8NEL1-F1
#
_cell.length_a   1.000
_cell.length_b   1.000
_cell.length_c   1.000
_cell.angle_alpha   90.00
_cell.angle_beta   90.00
_cell.angle_gamma   90.00
#
_symmetry.space_group_name_H-M   'P 1'
#
loop_
_entity.id
_entity.type
_entity.pdbx_description
1 polymer ?
#
loop_
_entity_poly.entity_id
_entity_poly.type
_entity_poly.pdbx_seq_one_letter_code
_entity_poly.pdbx_strand_id
1 'polypeptide(L)'
;MRDQLAGHLHTVEITGTTEAPQIKFTCHGDRDAPCHQYPACDCEFWNHDHEEEYGHPDVAHDECWMQPWFDADNADPNSETLNDCGYVPGMSGPVRAWFQEEYVAWEFITEEATDGE
;
A
#
# COMPACT_ATOMS: atom_id res chain seq x y z
N MET A 1 7.78 7.71 24.45
CA MET A 1 6.46 7.75 23.80
C MET A 1 6.61 8.73 22.65
N ARG A 2 6.93 8.22 21.45
CA ARG A 2 7.15 9.08 20.27
C ARG A 2 5.81 9.19 19.57
N ASP A 3 5.28 10.40 19.50
CA ASP A 3 4.17 10.82 18.64
C ASP A 3 4.19 10.07 17.29
N GLN A 4 3.28 9.12 17.14
CA GLN A 4 2.96 8.45 15.87
C GLN A 4 1.99 9.30 15.05
N LEU A 5 2.30 10.56 14.82
CA LEU A 5 1.49 11.47 13.99
C LEU A 5 2.20 11.91 12.69
N ALA A 6 3.22 11.19 12.22
CA ALA A 6 4.04 11.67 11.08
C ALA A 6 4.48 10.59 10.05
N GLY A 7 3.82 9.42 9.95
CA GLY A 7 4.44 8.24 9.33
C GLY A 7 3.64 7.43 8.31
N HIS A 8 2.58 7.96 7.70
CA HIS A 8 1.91 7.23 6.61
C HIS A 8 2.56 7.60 5.29
N LEU A 9 3.42 6.71 4.80
CA LEU A 9 4.12 6.87 3.52
C LEU A 9 3.20 6.68 2.31
N HIS A 10 1.93 6.32 2.51
CA HIS A 10 1.03 6.01 1.42
C HIS A 10 -0.29 6.71 1.62
N THR A 11 -0.78 7.33 0.56
CA THR A 11 -2.12 7.93 0.50
C THR A 11 -2.87 7.40 -0.70
N VAL A 12 -4.18 7.29 -0.55
CA VAL A 12 -5.10 7.01 -1.66
C VAL A 12 -6.02 8.21 -1.85
N GLU A 13 -6.33 8.51 -3.10
CA GLU A 13 -7.40 9.41 -3.53
C GLU A 13 -8.38 8.60 -4.38
N ILE A 14 -9.66 8.61 -4.02
CA ILE A 14 -10.73 8.02 -4.83
C ILE A 14 -11.24 9.08 -5.79
N THR A 15 -11.06 8.81 -7.08
CA THR A 15 -11.41 9.73 -8.18
C THR A 15 -12.49 9.10 -9.07
N GLY A 16 -12.81 9.75 -10.21
CA GLY A 16 -13.84 9.27 -11.13
C GLY A 16 -15.27 9.63 -10.69
N THR A 17 -16.22 8.74 -10.95
CA THR A 17 -17.65 8.90 -10.61
C THR A 17 -18.15 7.73 -9.77
N THR A 18 -19.33 7.84 -9.17
CA THR A 18 -19.90 6.73 -8.39
C THR A 18 -20.17 5.48 -9.24
N GLU A 19 -20.33 5.62 -10.56
CA GLU A 19 -20.54 4.49 -11.47
C GLU A 19 -19.23 3.92 -12.03
N ALA A 20 -18.13 4.67 -11.93
CA ALA A 20 -16.80 4.28 -12.38
C ALA A 20 -15.74 4.96 -11.47
N PRO A 21 -15.61 4.52 -10.21
CA PRO A 21 -14.62 5.09 -9.31
C PRO A 21 -13.23 4.59 -9.68
N GLN A 22 -12.19 5.34 -9.32
CA GLN A 22 -10.80 5.00 -9.63
C GLN A 22 -9.90 5.25 -8.43
N ILE A 23 -8.91 4.39 -8.22
CA ILE A 23 -7.93 4.53 -7.16
C ILE A 23 -6.71 5.26 -7.70
N LYS A 24 -6.28 6.30 -6.99
CA LYS A 24 -5.00 6.95 -7.22
C LYS A 24 -4.16 6.81 -5.96
N PHE A 25 -3.19 5.90 -6.03
CA PHE A 25 -2.21 5.68 -4.98
C PHE A 25 -1.05 6.66 -5.09
N THR A 26 -0.47 7.05 -3.96
CA THR A 26 0.74 7.87 -3.92
C THR A 26 1.64 7.41 -2.77
N CYS A 27 2.87 7.02 -3.12
CA CYS A 27 3.95 6.81 -2.17
C CYS A 27 4.68 8.13 -1.88
N HIS A 28 4.89 8.43 -0.60
CA HIS A 28 5.68 9.53 -0.05
C HIS A 28 6.98 9.02 0.59
N GLY A 29 7.25 7.71 0.50
CA GLY A 29 8.51 7.11 0.90
C GLY A 29 9.66 7.60 0.05
N ASP A 30 10.81 7.81 0.67
CA ASP A 30 12.06 7.99 -0.04
C ASP A 30 12.74 6.64 -0.31
N ARG A 31 13.92 6.68 -0.94
CA ARG A 31 14.68 5.49 -1.32
C ARG A 31 15.14 4.67 -0.11
N ASP A 32 15.11 5.23 1.11
CA ASP A 32 15.49 4.53 2.35
C ASP A 32 14.25 3.98 3.09
N ALA A 33 13.05 4.26 2.59
CA ALA A 33 11.81 3.76 3.16
C ALA A 33 11.66 2.24 2.97
N PRO A 34 10.95 1.54 3.88
CA PRO A 34 10.74 0.10 3.78
C PRO A 34 10.05 -0.34 2.48
N CYS A 35 9.13 0.46 1.94
CA CYS A 35 8.46 0.15 0.67
C CYS A 35 9.36 0.29 -0.58
N HIS A 36 10.59 0.75 -0.40
CA HIS A 36 11.63 0.84 -1.42
C HIS A 36 12.79 -0.15 -1.15
N GLN A 37 12.74 -0.96 -0.09
CA GLN A 37 13.71 -2.02 0.18
C GLN A 37 13.11 -3.36 -0.22
N TYR A 38 13.55 -3.92 -1.35
CA TYR A 38 13.13 -5.26 -1.77
C TYR A 38 14.20 -5.90 -2.67
N PRO A 39 14.19 -7.22 -2.86
CA PRO A 39 15.22 -7.92 -3.61
C PRO A 39 15.17 -7.62 -5.11
N ALA A 40 16.31 -7.33 -5.73
CA ALA A 40 16.42 -7.22 -7.18
C ALA A 40 16.62 -8.62 -7.82
N CYS A 41 15.58 -9.45 -7.79
CA CYS A 41 15.62 -10.81 -8.34
C CYS A 41 14.32 -11.18 -9.08
N ASP A 42 14.38 -12.21 -9.94
CA ASP A 42 13.23 -12.71 -10.71
C ASP A 42 12.43 -13.81 -9.95
N CYS A 43 12.57 -13.89 -8.63
CA CYS A 43 11.80 -14.85 -7.82
C CYS A 43 10.31 -14.49 -7.84
N GLU A 44 9.45 -15.52 -7.87
CA GLU A 44 7.99 -15.34 -7.92
C GLU A 44 7.40 -14.74 -6.64
N PHE A 45 8.09 -14.85 -5.50
CA PHE A 45 7.64 -14.39 -4.19
C PHE A 45 8.76 -13.67 -3.46
N TRP A 46 8.43 -12.56 -2.80
CA TRP A 46 9.34 -11.82 -1.90
C TRP A 46 8.66 -11.70 -0.54
N ASN A 47 9.05 -12.55 0.40
CA ASN A 47 8.57 -12.50 1.79
C ASN A 47 9.65 -11.86 2.69
N HIS A 48 9.34 -11.68 3.98
CA HIS A 48 10.30 -11.10 4.93
C HIS A 48 11.58 -11.95 5.09
N ASP A 49 11.46 -13.26 4.89
CA ASP A 49 12.55 -14.23 5.06
C ASP A 49 13.29 -14.50 3.75
N HIS A 50 13.06 -13.70 2.69
CA HIS A 50 13.54 -13.98 1.34
C HIS A 50 15.07 -14.03 1.25
N GLU A 51 15.75 -13.15 1.99
CA GLU A 51 17.22 -13.19 2.10
C GLU A 51 17.70 -14.47 2.77
N GLU A 52 17.04 -14.93 3.83
CA GLU A 52 17.41 -16.15 4.55
C GLU A 52 17.13 -17.41 3.71
N GLU A 53 15.99 -17.45 3.02
CA GLU A 53 15.53 -18.62 2.27
C GLU A 53 16.25 -18.77 0.92
N TYR A 54 16.48 -17.65 0.21
CA TYR A 54 17.02 -17.65 -1.16
C TYR A 54 18.39 -16.97 -1.30
N GLY A 55 18.90 -16.32 -0.25
CA GLY A 55 20.19 -15.62 -0.29
C GLY A 55 20.17 -14.31 -1.08
N HIS A 56 18.99 -13.74 -1.31
CA HIS A 56 18.81 -12.52 -2.08
C HIS A 56 18.53 -11.33 -1.14
N PRO A 57 19.51 -10.45 -0.88
CA PRO A 57 19.33 -9.34 0.05
C PRO A 57 18.41 -8.26 -0.52
N ASP A 58 17.75 -7.54 0.38
CA ASP A 58 17.03 -6.32 0.02
C ASP A 58 17.99 -5.26 -0.50
N VAL A 59 17.57 -4.57 -1.56
CA VAL A 59 18.28 -3.41 -2.09
C VAL A 59 17.33 -2.24 -2.24
N ALA A 60 17.89 -1.04 -2.22
CA ALA A 60 17.11 0.19 -2.32
C ALA A 60 16.69 0.44 -3.78
N HIS A 61 15.39 0.67 -4.01
CA HIS A 61 14.78 0.95 -5.32
C HIS A 61 14.18 2.36 -5.38
N ASP A 62 14.11 2.94 -6.57
CA ASP A 62 13.47 4.26 -6.77
C ASP A 62 11.94 4.16 -6.82
N GLU A 63 11.40 2.97 -7.11
CA GLU A 63 9.96 2.71 -7.19
C GLU A 63 9.49 2.01 -5.90
N CYS A 64 8.27 2.34 -5.48
CA CYS A 64 7.61 1.66 -4.37
C CYS A 64 7.08 0.31 -4.86
N TRP A 65 7.36 -0.79 -4.15
CA TRP A 65 6.92 -2.13 -4.59
C TRP A 65 5.39 -2.25 -4.73
N MET A 66 4.62 -1.40 -4.05
CA MET A 66 3.15 -1.36 -4.15
C MET A 66 2.64 -0.63 -5.38
N GLN A 67 3.42 0.28 -5.98
CA GLN A 67 2.95 1.15 -7.08
C GLN A 67 2.40 0.34 -8.26
N PRO A 68 3.07 -0.73 -8.75
CA PRO A 68 2.55 -1.53 -9.87
C PRO A 68 1.23 -2.25 -9.55
N TRP A 69 0.99 -2.63 -8.28
CA TRP A 69 -0.25 -3.30 -7.87
C TRP A 69 -1.44 -2.36 -7.97
N PHE A 70 -1.28 -1.11 -7.52
CA PHE A 70 -2.33 -0.09 -7.64
C PHE A 70 -2.51 0.37 -9.09
N ASP A 71 -1.43 0.54 -9.86
CA ASP A 71 -1.52 0.95 -11.26
C ASP A 71 -2.19 -0.10 -12.15
N ALA A 72 -2.09 -1.38 -11.78
CA ALA A 72 -2.75 -2.50 -12.45
C ALA A 72 -4.16 -2.82 -11.92
N ASP A 73 -4.67 -2.06 -10.94
CA ASP A 73 -5.94 -2.32 -10.25
C ASP A 73 -6.01 -3.72 -9.58
N ASN A 74 -4.85 -4.24 -9.16
CA ASN A 74 -4.68 -5.50 -8.41
C ASN A 74 -4.54 -5.26 -6.90
N ALA A 75 -5.21 -4.23 -6.39
CA ALA A 75 -5.33 -3.94 -4.97
C ALA A 75 -6.75 -4.27 -4.49
N ASP A 76 -6.95 -4.64 -3.22
CA ASP A 76 -8.29 -4.89 -2.67
C ASP A 76 -8.57 -3.94 -1.49
N PRO A 77 -9.67 -3.14 -1.54
CA PRO A 77 -10.63 -3.03 -2.65
C PRO A 77 -10.02 -2.43 -3.93
N ASN A 78 -10.50 -2.89 -5.10
CA ASN A 78 -10.14 -2.36 -6.42
C ASN A 78 -11.24 -1.42 -6.95
N SER A 79 -11.03 -0.84 -8.13
CA SER A 79 -11.99 0.10 -8.73
C SER A 79 -13.42 -0.45 -8.87
N GLU A 80 -13.59 -1.78 -9.01
CA GLU A 80 -14.91 -2.41 -9.11
C GLU A 80 -15.59 -2.62 -7.74
N THR A 81 -14.82 -2.79 -6.66
CA THR A 81 -15.34 -3.10 -5.31
C THR A 81 -15.36 -1.91 -4.34
N LEU A 82 -14.77 -0.76 -4.72
CA LEU A 82 -14.76 0.46 -3.88
C LEU A 82 -16.13 0.83 -3.30
N ASN A 83 -17.18 0.83 -4.12
CA ASN A 83 -18.52 1.23 -3.70
C ASN A 83 -19.12 0.26 -2.66
N ASP A 84 -18.83 -1.04 -2.78
CA ASP A 84 -19.29 -2.07 -1.85
C ASP A 84 -18.62 -1.91 -0.48
N CYS A 85 -17.39 -1.38 -0.46
CA CYS A 85 -16.66 -1.00 0.75
C CYS A 85 -17.03 0.39 1.29
N GLY A 86 -17.95 1.11 0.64
CA GLY A 86 -18.35 2.47 1.04
C GLY A 86 -17.32 3.55 0.71
N TYR A 87 -16.34 3.25 -0.15
CA TYR A 87 -15.35 4.21 -0.63
C TYR A 87 -15.88 4.89 -1.89
N VAL A 88 -16.04 6.22 -1.83
CA VAL A 88 -16.67 7.01 -2.90
C VAL A 88 -15.72 8.09 -3.44
N PRO A 89 -15.90 8.53 -4.70
CA PRO A 89 -15.12 9.63 -5.25
C PRO A 89 -15.14 10.88 -4.38
N GLY A 90 -13.96 11.48 -4.20
CA GLY A 90 -13.72 12.62 -3.31
C GLY A 90 -13.14 12.24 -1.95
N MET A 91 -13.12 10.95 -1.57
CA MET A 91 -12.37 10.49 -0.40
C MET A 91 -10.87 10.50 -0.68
N SER A 92 -10.08 10.97 0.28
CA SER A 92 -8.62 10.89 0.23
C SER A 92 -8.03 10.87 1.64
N GLY A 93 -6.93 10.16 1.81
CA GLY A 93 -6.29 10.05 3.11
C GLY A 93 -5.14 9.05 3.16
N PRO A 94 -4.48 8.96 4.31
CA PRO A 94 -3.47 7.95 4.57
C PRO A 94 -4.10 6.55 4.57
N VAL A 95 -3.33 5.58 4.07
CA VAL A 95 -3.75 4.18 4.04
C VAL A 95 -2.76 3.28 4.74
N ARG A 96 -3.29 2.20 5.31
CA ARG A 96 -2.51 1.01 5.65
C ARG A 96 -2.65 0.05 4.48
N ALA A 97 -1.55 -0.52 4.03
CA ALA A 97 -1.52 -1.52 2.97
C ALA A 97 -0.67 -2.72 3.39
N TRP A 98 -1.03 -3.92 2.91
CA TRP A 98 -0.30 -5.16 3.19
C TRP A 98 -0.47 -6.14 2.03
N PHE A 99 0.57 -6.97 1.83
CA PHE A 99 0.57 -7.98 0.78
C PHE A 99 -0.20 -9.23 1.23
N GLN A 100 -1.06 -9.76 0.36
CA GLN A 100 -1.89 -10.95 0.58
C GLN A 100 -1.54 -12.06 -0.42
N GLU A 101 -0.25 -12.20 -0.75
CA GLU A 101 0.32 -13.16 -1.71
C GLU A 101 -0.07 -12.92 -3.19
N GLU A 102 -1.34 -12.64 -3.48
CA GLU A 102 -1.86 -12.47 -4.83
C GLU A 102 -2.32 -11.04 -5.14
N TYR A 103 -2.41 -10.17 -4.13
CA TYR A 103 -2.84 -8.77 -4.27
C TYR A 103 -2.34 -7.93 -3.08
N VAL A 104 -2.46 -6.60 -3.20
CA VAL A 104 -2.24 -5.66 -2.10
C VAL A 104 -3.58 -5.27 -1.48
N ALA A 105 -3.83 -5.69 -0.25
CA ALA A 105 -4.99 -5.20 0.50
C ALA A 105 -4.69 -3.83 1.11
N TRP A 106 -5.70 -2.97 1.21
CA TRP A 106 -5.55 -1.66 1.82
C TRP A 106 -6.84 -1.14 2.47
N GLU A 107 -6.68 -0.21 3.41
CA GLU A 107 -7.78 0.50 4.05
C GLU A 107 -7.36 1.93 4.43
N PHE A 108 -8.33 2.86 4.47
CA PHE A 108 -8.09 4.17 5.06
C PHE A 108 -7.84 4.03 6.56
N ILE A 109 -6.81 4.73 7.05
CA ILE A 109 -6.55 4.80 8.48
C ILE A 109 -7.55 5.77 9.09
N THR A 110 -8.42 5.25 9.95
CA THR A 110 -9.29 6.06 10.80
C THR A 110 -8.54 6.43 12.09
N GLU A 111 -8.74 7.63 12.61
CA GLU A 111 -8.12 8.09 13.87
C GLU A 111 -8.67 7.37 15.13
N GLU A 112 -9.35 6.23 14.98
CA GLU A 112 -9.97 5.49 16.09
C GLU A 112 -9.20 4.19 16.41
N ALA A 113 -8.05 4.34 17.09
CA ALA A 113 -7.50 3.35 18.02
C ALA A 113 -6.35 3.96 18.86
N THR A 114 -6.61 5.03 19.60
CA THR A 114 -5.87 5.21 20.87
C THR A 114 -6.46 4.22 21.86
N ASP A 115 -5.76 3.11 22.01
CA ASP A 115 -5.87 2.08 23.02
C ASP A 115 -6.35 2.64 24.38
N GLY A 116 -7.55 2.23 24.80
CA GLY A 116 -7.95 2.27 26.19
C GLY A 116 -8.10 0.84 26.67
N GLU A 117 -7.09 0.29 27.35
CA GLU A 117 -7.05 0.11 28.81
C GLU A 117 -5.73 -0.55 29.25
#